data_AF-A0A7V0P155-F1
#
_entry.id   AF-A0A7V0P155-F1
#
_cell.length_a   1.000
_cell.length_b   1.000
_cell.length_c   1.000
_cell.angle_alpha   90.00
_cell.angle_beta   90.00
_cell.angle_gamma   90.00
#
_symmetry.space_group_name_H-M   'P 1'
#
loop_
_entity.id
_entity.type
_entity.pdbx_description
1 polymer ?
#
loop_
_entity_poly.entity_id
_entity_poly.type
_entity_poly.pdbx_seq_one_letter_code
_entity_poly.pdbx_strand_id
1 'polypeptide(L)' 'MNMVRMNITIPEDLARQLDQLVDSRKKSRFITETLKERVKEIEEDKLQKILEQGYKRRKEESLSITKEFEPVDLEGWDEY' A
#
# COMPACT_ATOMS: atom_id res chain seq x y z
N MET A 1 -0.45 -3.59 -24.06
CA MET A 1 0.59 -3.27 -23.06
C MET A 1 1.90 -3.17 -23.80
N ASN A 2 2.59 -2.02 -23.74
CA ASN A 2 3.93 -1.89 -24.32
C ASN A 2 4.94 -2.45 -23.32
N MET A 3 5.80 -3.35 -23.78
CA MET A 3 6.87 -3.92 -22.96
C MET A 3 8.15 -3.13 -23.18
N VAL A 4 8.87 -2.83 -22.10
CA VAL A 4 10.19 -2.19 -22.14
C VAL A 4 11.24 -3.27 -21.85
N ARG A 5 12.22 -3.42 -22.75
CA ARG A 5 13.34 -4.34 -22.51
C ARG A 5 14.32 -3.68 -21.56
N MET A 6 14.64 -4.37 -20.47
CA MET A 6 15.54 -3.90 -19.43
C MET A 6 16.65 -4.92 -19.21
N ASN A 7 17.89 -4.46 -19.11
CA ASN A 7 19.02 -5.29 -18.70
C ASN A 7 19.21 -5.12 -17.20
N ILE A 8 19.13 -6.21 -16.45
CA ILE A 8 19.30 -6.21 -15.00
C ILE A 8 20.39 -7.22 -14.62
N THR A 9 21.16 -6.90 -13.59
CA THR A 9 22.11 -7.82 -12.97
C THR A 9 21.47 -8.37 -11.71
N ILE A 10 21.43 -9.70 -11.59
CA ILE A 10 20.93 -10.39 -10.40
C ILE A 10 22.00 -11.36 -9.88
N PRO A 11 22.01 -11.63 -8.56
CA PRO A 11 22.88 -12.66 -7.99
C PRO A 11 22.68 -14.02 -8.66
N GLU A 12 23.76 -14.77 -8.83
CA GLU A 12 23.74 -16.06 -9.53
C GLU A 12 22.86 -17.09 -8.82
N ASP A 13 22.90 -17.13 -7.50
CA ASP A 13 22.05 -17.99 -6.67
C ASP A 13 20.57 -17.67 -6.88
N LEU A 14 20.20 -16.39 -6.96
CA LEU A 14 18.83 -15.97 -7.24
C LEU A 14 18.39 -16.33 -8.66
N ALA A 15 19.27 -16.19 -9.64
CA ALA A 15 19.01 -16.64 -11.00
C ALA A 15 18.74 -18.16 -11.05
N ARG A 16 19.57 -18.96 -10.35
CA ARG A 16 19.36 -20.42 -10.26
C ARG A 16 18.06 -20.77 -9.57
N GLN A 17 17.68 -20.07 -8.51
CA GLN A 17 16.39 -20.26 -7.84
C GLN A 17 15.22 -19.93 -8.77
N LEU A 18 15.31 -18.83 -9.52
CA LEU A 18 14.29 -18.46 -10.51
C LEU A 18 14.14 -19.55 -11.59
N ASP A 19 15.26 -20.13 -12.03
CA ASP A 19 15.29 -21.21 -13.03
C ASP A 19 14.66 -22.52 -12.51
N GLN A 20 14.76 -22.78 -11.20
CA GLN A 20 14.13 -23.93 -10.55
C GLN A 20 12.63 -23.71 -10.31
N LEU A 21 12.24 -22.48 -9.97
CA LEU A 21 10.86 -22.12 -9.65
C LEU A 21 9.99 -21.97 -10.91
N VAL A 22 10.59 -21.54 -12.02
CA VAL A 22 9.82 -21.08 -13.18
C VAL A 22 10.47 -21.52 -14.49
N ASP A 23 9.67 -22.09 -15.38
CA ASP A 23 10.09 -22.39 -16.76
C ASP A 23 10.73 -21.16 -17.43
N SER A 24 11.75 -21.40 -18.26
CA SER A 24 12.49 -20.34 -18.97
C SER A 24 11.60 -19.35 -19.74
N ARG A 25 10.48 -19.81 -20.29
CA ARG A 25 9.50 -18.98 -21.03
C ARG A 25 8.59 -18.13 -20.15
N LYS A 26 8.56 -18.36 -18.83
CA LYS A 26 7.69 -17.68 -17.87
C LYS A 26 8.44 -16.73 -16.93
N LYS A 27 9.78 -16.71 -16.96
CA LYS A 27 10.62 -15.83 -16.11
C LYS A 27 10.22 -14.36 -16.20
N SER A 28 10.05 -13.82 -17.41
CA SER A 28 9.66 -12.40 -17.58
C SER A 28 8.29 -12.10 -16.97
N ARG A 29 7.33 -13.02 -17.12
CA ARG A 29 6.00 -12.88 -16.51
C ARG A 29 6.09 -12.91 -14.99
N PHE A 30 6.81 -13.89 -14.43
CA PHE A 30 7.02 -14.01 -12.99
C PHE A 30 7.65 -12.74 -12.41
N ILE A 31 8.77 -12.28 -12.98
CA ILE A 31 9.43 -11.04 -12.56
C ILE A 31 8.47 -9.84 -12.63
N THR A 32 7.66 -9.75 -13.70
CA THR A 32 6.69 -8.65 -13.85
C THR A 32 5.61 -8.69 -12.76
N GLU A 33 5.08 -9.87 -12.44
CA GLU A 33 4.05 -10.04 -11.41
C GLU A 33 4.62 -9.73 -10.02
N THR A 34 5.80 -10.25 -9.69
CA THR A 34 6.49 -9.95 -8.42
C THR A 34 6.83 -8.47 -8.27
N LEU A 35 7.30 -7.81 -9.33
CA LEU A 35 7.58 -6.37 -9.28
C LEU A 35 6.31 -5.55 -9.09
N LYS A 36 5.19 -5.93 -9.73
CA LYS A 36 3.90 -5.26 -9.54
C LYS A 36 3.42 -5.37 -8.10
N GLU A 37 3.48 -6.57 -7.53
CA GLU A 37 3.11 -6.80 -6.13
C GLU A 37 3.99 -5.98 -5.20
N ARG A 38 5.31 -6.02 -5.39
CA ARG A 38 6.25 -5.27 -4.55
C ARG A 38 6.07 -3.76 -4.64
N VAL A 39 5.82 -3.22 -5.83
CA VAL A 39 5.53 -1.78 -6.00
C VAL A 39 4.25 -1.40 -5.28
N LYS A 40 3.20 -2.21 -5.41
CA LYS A 40 1.93 -1.98 -4.73
C LYS A 40 2.10 -1.95 -3.20
N GLU A 41 2.81 -2.91 -2.62
CA GLU A 41 3.11 -2.93 -1.18
C GLU A 41 3.83 -1.65 -0.73
N ILE A 42 4.84 -1.21 -1.48
CA ILE A 42 5.59 0.01 -1.17
C ILE A 42 4.68 1.25 -1.21
N GLU A 43 3.78 1.33 -2.18
CA GLU A 43 2.81 2.42 -2.29
C GLU A 43 1.80 2.42 -1.15
N GLU A 44 1.28 1.24 -0.77
CA GLU A 44 0.36 1.07 0.35
C GLU A 44 1.02 1.46 1.69
N ASP A 45 2.24 0.98 1.95
CA ASP A 45 3.02 1.34 3.14
C ASP A 45 3.26 2.85 3.23
N LYS A 46 3.57 3.48 2.09
CA LYS A 46 3.78 4.92 2.02
C LYS A 46 2.49 5.68 2.29
N LEU A 47 1.38 5.24 1.70
CA LEU A 47 0.06 5.83 1.92
C LEU A 47 -0.34 5.73 3.39
N GLN A 48 -0.17 4.57 4.02
CA GLN A 48 -0.50 4.36 5.43
C GLN A 48 0.27 5.33 6.34
N LYS A 49 1.57 5.49 6.10
CA LYS A 49 2.41 6.45 6.85
C LYS A 49 1.94 7.90 6.68
N ILE A 50 1.55 8.28 5.46
CA ILE A 50 1.02 9.62 5.18
C ILE A 50 -0.32 9.84 5.90
N LEU A 51 -1.22 8.86 5.86
CA LEU A 51 -2.51 8.92 6.55
C LEU A 51 -2.32 9.04 8.06
N GLU A 52 -1.47 8.22 8.65
CA GLU A 52 -1.15 8.27 10.08
C GLU A 52 -0.64 9.65 10.50
N GLN A 53 0.30 10.22 9.73
CA GLN A 53 0.80 11.57 9.99
C GLN A 53 -0.30 12.63 9.81
N GLY A 54 -1.15 12.48 8.79
CA GLY A 54 -2.28 13.39 8.55
C GLY A 54 -3.30 13.38 9.69
N TYR A 55 -3.63 12.21 10.24
CA TYR A 55 -4.48 12.09 11.41
C TYR A 55 -3.84 12.68 12.66
N LYS A 56 -2.55 12.40 12.90
CA LYS A 56 -1.82 12.97 14.04
C LYS A 56 -1.75 14.50 13.99
N ARG A 57 -1.48 15.08 12.81
CA ARG A 57 -1.41 16.54 12.62
C ARG A 57 -2.75 17.23 12.82
N ARG A 58 -3.84 16.62 12.35
CA ARG A 58 -5.20 17.20 12.45
C ARG A 58 -5.94 16.80 13.73
N LYS A 59 -5.24 16.21 14.71
CA LYS A 59 -5.87 15.72 15.94
C LYS A 59 -6.67 16.81 16.65
N GLU A 60 -6.08 17.98 16.85
CA GLU A 60 -6.71 19.07 17.61
C GLU A 60 -7.92 19.65 16.88
N GLU A 61 -7.79 19.91 15.58
CA GLU A 61 -8.89 20.31 14.71
C GLU A 61 -10.04 19.29 14.73
N SER A 62 -9.72 18.00 14.55
CA SER A 62 -10.71 16.92 14.54
C SER A 62 -11.43 16.80 15.89
N LEU A 63 -10.71 16.96 17.01
CA LEU A 63 -11.30 16.98 18.35
C LEU A 63 -12.19 18.19 18.57
N SER A 64 -11.80 19.36 18.07
CA SER A 64 -12.60 20.59 18.17
C SER A 64 -13.92 20.43 17.41
N ILE A 65 -13.87 19.90 16.19
CA ILE A 65 -15.07 19.62 15.39
C ILE A 65 -15.94 18.59 16.12
N THR A 66 -15.36 17.47 16.58
CA THR A 66 -16.14 16.44 17.30
C THR A 66 -16.92 17.03 18.48
N LYS A 67 -16.29 17.87 19.29
CA LYS A 67 -16.94 18.55 20.43
C LYS A 67 -18.06 19.51 20.02
N GLU A 68 -17.92 20.18 18.87
CA GLU A 68 -18.96 21.09 18.36
C GLU A 68 -20.23 20.32 17.99
N PHE A 69 -20.09 19.09 17.51
CA PHE A 69 -21.21 18.23 17.08
C PHE A 69 -21.75 17.30 18.18
N GLU A 70 -21.05 17.14 19.32
CA GLU A 70 -21.49 16.33 20.48
C GLU A 70 -22.96 16.56 20.89
N PRO A 71 -23.49 17.82 20.94
CA PRO A 71 -24.88 18.04 21.33
C PRO A 71 -25.89 17.45 20.34
N VAL A 72 -25.57 17.46 19.03
CA VAL A 72 -26.45 16.93 17.97
C VAL A 72 -26.39 15.40 17.94
N ASP A 73 -25.23 14.82 18.24
CA ASP A 73 -25.07 13.35 18.29
C ASP A 73 -25.89 12.70 19.41
N LEU A 74 -26.16 13.44 20.51
CA LEU A 74 -26.92 12.98 21.67
C LEU A 74 -28.40 13.39 21.64
N GLU A 75 -28.81 14.22 20.67
CA GLU A 75 -30.19 14.67 20.54
C GLU A 75 -31.12 13.48 20.23
N GLY A 76 -32.18 13.29 21.04
CA GLY A 76 -33.15 12.20 20.89
C GLY A 76 -32.73 10.84 21.47
N TRP A 77 -31.55 10.73 22.09
CA TRP A 77 -31.13 9.51 22.80
C TRP A 77 -31.85 9.30 24.14
N ASP A 78 -32.41 10.37 24.71
CA ASP A 78 -33.06 10.38 26.01
C ASP A 78 -34.59 10.09 25.92
N GLU A 79 -35.12 9.91 24.71
CA GLU A 79 -36.57 9.80 24.43
C GLU A 79 -37.13 8.36 24.43
N TYR A 80 -36.40 7.36 24.96
CA TYR A 80 -36.81 5.95 25.00
C TYR A 80 -36.88 5.36 26.42
#